data_AF-A0A949HZ79-F1
#
_entry.id   AF-A0A949HZ79-F1
#
_cell.length_a   1.000
_cell.length_b   1.000
_cell.length_c   1.000
_cell.angle_alpha   90.00
_cell.angle_beta   90.00
_cell.angle_gamma   90.00
#
_symmetry.space_group_name_H-M   'P 1'
#
loop_
_entity.id
_entity.type
_entity.pdbx_description
1 polymer ?
#
loop_
_entity_poly.entity_id
_entity_poly.type
_entity_poly.pdbx_seq_one_letter_code
_entity_poly.pdbx_strand_id
1 'polypeptide(L)'
;MARKVSPSRIGFMLCCFLLPALIGTFASFSIPAPLVDAMHQQAALDAVLAAPNQAAQQAAIAALQGAVDPDTAAIVTSGKGPLPARVAAAIANMRRETVAQARSAAYKIRLMVITMSVLGAIFGIVLMGPDRND
;
A
#
# COMPACT_ATOMS: atom_id res chain seq x y z
N MET A 1 40.52 31.71 4.28
CA MET A 1 39.93 31.38 5.59
C MET A 1 38.98 30.21 5.43
N ALA A 2 39.28 29.05 6.01
CA ALA A 2 38.37 27.92 6.01
C ALA A 2 37.16 28.24 6.89
N ARG A 3 35.96 28.37 6.28
CA ARG A 3 34.71 28.55 7.02
C ARG A 3 34.52 27.35 7.95
N LYS A 4 34.55 27.56 9.26
CA LYS A 4 34.18 26.52 10.24
C LYS A 4 32.73 26.12 9.96
N VAL A 5 32.53 24.94 9.39
CA VAL A 5 31.19 24.42 9.14
C VAL A 5 30.58 24.10 10.50
N SER A 6 29.51 24.80 10.85
CA SER A 6 28.79 24.55 12.10
C SER A 6 28.26 23.12 12.12
N PRO A 7 28.50 22.33 13.19
CA PRO A 7 27.97 20.96 13.34
C PRO A 7 26.45 20.89 13.14
N SER A 8 25.74 21.95 13.54
CA SER A 8 24.31 22.18 13.35
C SER A 8 23.89 22.06 11.88
N ARG A 9 24.69 22.61 10.96
CA ARG A 9 24.40 22.60 9.52
C ARG A 9 24.61 21.22 8.90
N ILE A 10 25.61 20.49 9.39
CA ILE A 10 25.86 19.11 8.99
C ILE A 10 24.71 18.21 9.45
N GLY A 11 24.27 18.35 10.71
CA GLY A 11 23.12 17.62 11.25
C GLY A 11 21.82 17.91 10.49
N PHE A 12 21.57 19.17 10.12
CA PHE A 12 20.41 19.56 9.32
C PHE A 12 20.45 18.95 7.91
N MET A 13 21.58 19.05 7.20
CA MET A 13 21.74 18.42 5.89
C MET A 13 21.52 16.91 5.97
N LEU A 14 22.07 16.25 7.01
CA LEU A 14 21.91 14.81 7.19
C LEU A 14 20.44 14.43 7.42
N CYS A 15 19.70 15.16 8.27
CA CYS A 15 18.26 14.92 8.47
C CYS A 15 17.45 15.17 7.19
N CYS A 16 17.79 16.20 6.41
CA CYS A 16 17.14 16.52 5.15
C CYS A 16 17.29 15.44 4.08
N PHE A 17 18.37 14.65 4.10
CA PHE A 17 18.54 13.51 3.19
C PHE A 17 17.98 12.21 3.78
N LEU A 18 18.16 12.00 5.08
CA LEU A 18 17.85 10.74 5.73
C LEU A 18 16.33 10.54 5.89
N LEU A 19 15.57 11.60 6.21
CA LEU A 19 14.12 11.49 6.36
C LEU A 19 13.41 11.17 5.04
N PRO A 20 13.64 11.88 3.91
CA PRO A 20 13.04 11.53 2.63
C PRO A 20 13.49 10.17 2.11
N ALA A 21 14.75 9.77 2.34
CA ALA A 21 15.23 8.44 1.96
C ALA A 21 14.53 7.32 2.74
N LEU A 22 14.29 7.50 4.04
CA LEU A 22 13.52 6.56 4.86
C LEU A 22 12.06 6.47 4.39
N ILE A 23 11.45 7.61 4.09
CA ILE A 23 10.08 7.67 3.57
C ILE A 23 9.97 6.98 2.21
N GLY A 24 10.94 7.22 1.31
CA GLY A 24 10.99 6.58 0.00
C GLY A 24 11.15 5.06 0.09
N THR A 25 11.94 4.57 1.04
CA THR A 25 12.08 3.12 1.28
C THR A 25 10.79 2.50 1.83
N PHE A 26 10.11 3.14 2.78
CA PHE A 26 8.80 2.64 3.23
C PHE A 26 7.72 2.68 2.14
N ALA A 27 7.70 3.74 1.32
CA ALA A 27 6.78 3.85 0.19
C ALA A 27 6.93 2.67 -0.78
N SER A 28 8.16 2.26 -1.08
CA SER A 28 8.46 1.13 -1.97
C SER A 28 7.91 -0.21 -1.49
N PHE A 29 7.70 -0.43 -0.19
CA PHE A 29 7.11 -1.66 0.34
C PHE A 29 5.58 -1.61 0.42
N SER A 30 5.01 -0.43 0.65
CA SER A 30 3.55 -0.26 0.76
C SER A 30 2.80 -0.23 -0.59
N ILE A 31 3.48 0.10 -1.70
CA ILE A 31 2.90 0.11 -3.05
C ILE A 31 2.64 -1.30 -3.61
N PRO A 32 3.55 -2.30 -3.46
CA PRO A 32 3.34 -3.63 -4.05
C PRO A 32 2.41 -4.54 -3.23
N ALA A 33 2.21 -4.31 -1.93
CA ALA A 33 1.41 -5.22 -1.09
C ALA A 33 -0.04 -5.43 -1.60
N PRO A 34 -0.81 -4.40 -1.99
CA PRO A 34 -2.16 -4.59 -2.52
C PRO A 34 -2.17 -5.29 -3.89
N LEU A 35 -1.09 -5.15 -4.66
CA LEU A 35 -0.96 -5.75 -5.98
C LEU A 35 -0.72 -7.26 -5.89
N VAL A 36 0.17 -7.70 -4.99
CA VAL A 36 0.45 -9.12 -4.76
C VAL A 36 -0.80 -9.84 -4.24
N ASP A 37 -1.54 -9.19 -3.34
CA ASP A 37 -2.77 -9.75 -2.79
C ASP A 37 -3.85 -9.90 -3.88
N ALA A 38 -4.05 -8.87 -4.72
CA ALA A 38 -4.95 -8.95 -5.87
C ALA A 38 -4.54 -10.04 -6.89
N MET A 39 -3.24 -10.30 -7.08
CA MET A 39 -2.78 -11.39 -7.93
C MET A 39 -3.13 -12.77 -7.37
N HIS A 40 -2.98 -12.98 -6.06
CA HIS A 40 -3.37 -14.23 -5.41
C HIS A 40 -4.88 -14.47 -5.48
N GLN A 41 -5.66 -13.43 -5.22
CA GLN A 41 -7.11 -13.46 -5.32
C GLN A 41 -7.57 -13.77 -6.75
N GLN A 42 -6.93 -13.18 -7.76
CA GLN A 42 -7.24 -13.45 -9.15
C GLN A 42 -6.88 -14.89 -9.56
N ALA A 43 -5.73 -15.40 -9.12
CA ALA A 43 -5.33 -16.78 -9.37
C ALA A 43 -6.31 -17.79 -8.76
N ALA A 44 -6.85 -17.50 -7.56
CA ALA A 44 -7.87 -18.33 -6.93
C ALA A 44 -9.20 -18.33 -7.71
N LEU A 45 -9.60 -17.18 -8.25
CA LEU A 45 -10.80 -17.05 -9.09
C LEU A 45 -10.63 -17.74 -10.45
N ASP A 46 -9.44 -17.66 -11.05
CA ASP A 46 -9.13 -18.35 -12.31
C ASP A 46 -9.10 -19.88 -12.12
N ALA A 47 -8.63 -20.37 -10.96
CA ALA A 47 -8.66 -21.80 -10.63
C ALA A 47 -10.09 -22.38 -10.59
N VAL A 48 -11.08 -21.57 -10.21
CA VAL A 48 -12.50 -21.96 -10.19
C VAL A 48 -13.08 -22.08 -11.60
N LEU A 49 -12.60 -21.27 -12.55
CA LEU A 49 -12.98 -21.33 -13.96
C LEU A 49 -12.25 -22.44 -14.72
N ALA A 50 -10.99 -22.72 -14.35
CA ALA A 50 -10.16 -23.75 -14.97
C ALA A 50 -10.45 -25.17 -14.46
N ALA A 51 -11.35 -25.33 -13.48
CA ALA A 51 -11.68 -26.63 -12.90
C ALA A 51 -12.29 -27.59 -13.95
N PRO A 52 -11.74 -28.81 -14.13
CA PRO A 52 -12.12 -29.70 -15.22
C PRO A 52 -13.47 -30.41 -15.00
N ASN A 53 -13.99 -30.44 -13.78
CA ASN A 53 -15.25 -31.09 -13.44
C ASN A 53 -15.96 -30.38 -12.27
N GLN A 54 -17.24 -30.68 -12.07
CA GLN A 54 -18.06 -30.04 -11.02
C GLN A 54 -17.53 -30.27 -9.60
N ALA A 55 -16.94 -31.44 -9.32
CA ALA A 55 -16.38 -31.75 -8.00
C ALA A 55 -15.14 -30.89 -7.70
N ALA A 56 -14.23 -30.74 -8.67
CA ALA A 56 -13.06 -29.87 -8.57
C ALA A 56 -13.48 -28.39 -8.48
N GLN A 57 -14.55 -28.02 -9.17
CA GLN A 57 -15.08 -26.66 -9.10
C GLN A 57 -15.67 -26.35 -7.71
N GLN A 58 -16.40 -27.28 -7.09
CA GLN A 58 -16.90 -27.12 -5.73
C GLN A 58 -15.77 -27.08 -4.69
N ALA A 59 -14.73 -27.89 -4.87
CA ALA A 59 -13.54 -27.81 -4.03
C ALA A 59 -12.82 -26.45 -4.16
N ALA A 60 -12.70 -25.92 -5.40
CA ALA A 60 -12.12 -24.61 -5.63
C ALA A 60 -12.97 -23.48 -5.02
N ILE A 61 -14.31 -23.56 -5.13
CA ILE A 61 -15.22 -22.60 -4.51
C ILE A 61 -15.11 -22.63 -2.98
N ALA A 62 -14.98 -23.82 -2.37
CA ALA A 62 -14.77 -23.94 -0.93
C ALA A 62 -13.43 -23.32 -0.49
N ALA A 63 -12.38 -23.47 -1.31
CA ALA A 63 -11.07 -22.87 -1.06
C ALA A 63 -11.06 -21.33 -1.17
N LEU A 64 -12.00 -20.72 -1.92
CA LEU A 64 -12.08 -19.26 -2.04
C LEU A 64 -12.29 -18.56 -0.68
N GLN A 65 -12.97 -19.18 0.27
CA GLN A 65 -13.23 -18.57 1.59
C GLN A 65 -11.94 -18.29 2.38
N GLY A 66 -10.85 -19.02 2.11
CA GLY A 66 -9.55 -18.82 2.75
C GLY A 66 -8.53 -18.05 1.91
N ALA A 67 -8.83 -17.78 0.64
CA ALA A 67 -7.90 -17.20 -0.33
C ALA A 67 -8.31 -15.81 -0.83
N VAL A 68 -9.57 -15.42 -0.63
CA VAL A 68 -10.13 -14.16 -1.10
C VAL A 68 -10.87 -13.47 0.03
N ASP A 69 -11.03 -12.14 -0.09
CA ASP A 69 -11.81 -11.37 0.85
C ASP A 69 -13.25 -11.92 0.96
N PRO A 70 -13.85 -11.98 2.17
CA PRO A 70 -15.19 -12.51 2.40
C PRO A 70 -16.26 -11.93 1.46
N ASP A 71 -16.17 -10.65 1.11
CA ASP A 71 -17.13 -10.00 0.22
C ASP A 71 -17.00 -10.52 -1.23
N THR A 72 -15.78 -10.73 -1.69
CA THR A 72 -15.49 -11.29 -3.01
C THR A 72 -15.87 -12.78 -3.07
N ALA A 73 -15.61 -13.54 -2.00
CA ALA A 73 -16.05 -14.92 -1.87
C ALA A 73 -17.59 -15.05 -1.83
N ALA A 74 -18.29 -14.10 -1.20
CA ALA A 74 -19.75 -14.05 -1.15
C ALA A 74 -20.39 -13.87 -2.54
N ILE A 75 -19.78 -13.07 -3.42
CA ILE A 75 -20.25 -12.89 -4.81
C ILE A 75 -20.21 -14.23 -5.58
N VAL A 76 -19.14 -15.00 -5.41
CA VAL A 76 -18.95 -16.30 -6.10
C VAL A 76 -19.73 -17.44 -5.46
N THR A 77 -20.06 -17.37 -4.16
CA THR A 77 -20.80 -18.44 -3.44
C THR A 77 -22.30 -18.20 -3.37
N SER A 78 -22.73 -16.93 -3.26
CA SER A 78 -24.14 -16.54 -3.07
C SER A 78 -24.78 -15.85 -4.28
N GLY A 79 -24.00 -15.47 -5.30
CA GLY A 79 -24.51 -14.85 -6.53
C GLY A 79 -25.52 -15.70 -7.30
N LYS A 80 -26.61 -15.06 -7.76
CA LYS A 80 -27.61 -15.68 -8.64
C LYS A 80 -27.19 -15.45 -10.10
N GLY A 81 -26.64 -16.47 -10.75
CA GLY A 81 -26.24 -16.40 -12.15
C GLY A 81 -25.27 -17.50 -12.58
N PRO A 82 -24.95 -17.60 -13.88
CA PRO A 82 -23.95 -18.52 -14.37
C PRO A 82 -22.59 -18.19 -13.76
N LEU A 83 -21.84 -19.24 -13.39
CA LEU A 83 -20.58 -19.13 -12.66
C LEU A 83 -19.54 -18.19 -13.31
N PRO A 84 -19.37 -18.15 -14.65
CA PRO A 84 -18.49 -17.18 -15.29
C PRO A 84 -18.88 -15.71 -15.04
N ALA A 85 -20.18 -15.40 -15.00
CA ALA A 85 -20.66 -14.04 -14.73
C ALA A 85 -20.41 -13.64 -13.27
N ARG A 86 -20.51 -14.59 -12.34
CA ARG A 86 -20.24 -14.37 -10.91
C ARG A 86 -18.75 -14.13 -10.66
N VAL A 87 -17.88 -14.91 -11.31
CA VAL A 87 -16.43 -14.72 -11.25
C VAL A 87 -16.04 -13.36 -11.87
N ALA A 88 -16.62 -12.98 -13.02
CA ALA A 88 -16.38 -11.66 -13.61
C ALA A 88 -16.82 -10.51 -12.69
N ALA A 89 -17.95 -10.66 -11.98
CA ALA A 89 -18.41 -9.69 -10.99
C ALA A 89 -17.48 -9.61 -9.78
N ALA A 90 -16.96 -10.76 -9.30
CA ALA A 90 -15.99 -10.83 -8.22
C ALA A 90 -14.66 -10.14 -8.59
N ILE A 91 -14.14 -10.37 -9.81
CA ILE A 91 -12.94 -9.69 -10.33
C ILE A 91 -13.17 -8.17 -10.41
N ALA A 92 -14.35 -7.74 -10.86
CA ALA A 92 -14.68 -6.32 -10.94
C ALA A 92 -14.80 -5.66 -9.55
N ASN A 93 -15.27 -6.39 -8.54
CA ASN A 93 -15.32 -5.91 -7.16
C ASN A 93 -13.92 -5.79 -6.56
N MET A 94 -13.12 -6.86 -6.65
CA MET A 94 -11.73 -6.90 -6.21
C MET A 94 -10.93 -5.71 -6.77
N ARG A 95 -11.01 -5.45 -8.08
CA ARG A 95 -10.31 -4.30 -8.70
C ARG A 95 -10.71 -2.95 -8.10
N ARG A 96 -11.99 -2.75 -7.75
CA ARG A 96 -12.42 -1.49 -7.12
C ARG A 96 -11.84 -1.34 -5.72
N GLU A 97 -11.86 -2.41 -4.95
CA GLU A 97 -11.28 -2.44 -3.60
C GLU A 97 -9.77 -2.22 -3.63
N THR A 98 -9.04 -2.89 -4.53
CA THR A 98 -7.60 -2.68 -4.69
C THR A 98 -7.27 -1.22 -5.03
N VAL A 99 -8.06 -0.57 -5.90
CA VAL A 99 -7.87 0.85 -6.24
C VAL A 99 -8.18 1.76 -5.04
N ALA A 100 -9.23 1.46 -4.27
CA ALA A 100 -9.58 2.21 -3.07
C ALA A 100 -8.49 2.07 -1.98
N GLN A 101 -8.00 0.86 -1.76
CA GLN A 101 -6.90 0.57 -0.83
C GLN A 101 -5.59 1.24 -1.28
N ALA A 102 -5.26 1.18 -2.57
CA ALA A 102 -4.08 1.86 -3.14
C ALA A 102 -4.15 3.38 -2.93
N ARG A 103 -5.32 4.00 -3.11
CA ARG A 103 -5.51 5.43 -2.82
C ARG A 103 -5.35 5.75 -1.34
N SER A 104 -5.89 4.91 -0.46
CA SER A 104 -5.75 5.06 1.00
C SER A 104 -4.29 4.93 1.44
N ALA A 105 -3.56 3.93 0.92
CA ALA A 105 -2.14 3.75 1.16
C ALA A 105 -1.33 4.95 0.67
N ALA A 106 -1.56 5.41 -0.57
CA ALA A 106 -0.91 6.59 -1.12
C ALA A 106 -1.19 7.86 -0.28
N TYR A 107 -2.41 8.03 0.22
CA TYR A 107 -2.76 9.15 1.11
C TYR A 107 -1.98 9.08 2.43
N LYS A 108 -1.92 7.91 3.07
CA LYS A 108 -1.16 7.72 4.33
C LYS A 108 0.34 7.99 4.14
N ILE A 109 0.93 7.53 3.03
CA ILE A 109 2.33 7.82 2.70
C ILE A 109 2.52 9.33 2.56
N ARG A 110 1.67 10.01 1.78
CA ARG A 110 1.74 11.48 1.62
C ARG A 110 1.63 12.21 2.95
N LEU A 111 0.71 11.79 3.82
CA LEU A 111 0.54 12.38 5.14
C LEU A 111 1.81 12.21 5.99
N MET A 112 2.38 11.00 6.03
CA MET A 112 3.63 10.73 6.74
C MET A 112 4.77 11.60 6.22
N VAL A 113 4.91 11.76 4.90
CA VAL A 113 5.91 12.65 4.29
C VAL A 113 5.73 14.08 4.79
N ILE A 114 4.51 14.62 4.66
CA ILE A 114 4.20 16.00 5.05
C ILE A 114 4.50 16.22 6.53
N THR A 115 4.07 15.31 7.41
CA THR A 115 4.31 15.44 8.86
C THR A 115 5.80 15.43 9.19
N MET A 116 6.59 14.53 8.61
CA MET A 116 8.04 14.49 8.82
C MET A 116 8.75 15.71 8.24
N SER A 117 8.33 16.22 7.09
CA SER A 117 8.88 17.46 6.50
C SER A 117 8.58 18.67 7.38
N VAL A 118 7.37 18.80 7.91
CA VAL A 118 7.00 19.89 8.82
C VAL A 118 7.80 19.80 10.13
N LEU A 119 7.91 18.62 10.73
CA LEU A 119 8.72 18.42 11.94
C LEU A 119 10.20 18.72 11.69
N GLY A 120 10.74 18.28 10.55
CA GLY A 120 12.11 18.58 10.14
C GLY A 120 12.35 20.08 9.92
N ALA A 121 11.38 20.78 9.32
CA ALA A 121 11.44 22.23 9.13
C ALA A 121 11.39 22.98 10.46
N ILE A 122 10.48 22.60 11.37
CA ILE A 122 10.40 23.18 12.72
C ILE A 122 11.71 22.94 13.48
N PHE A 123 12.23 21.70 13.45
CA PHE A 123 13.49 21.36 14.10
C PHE A 123 14.66 22.17 13.54
N GLY A 124 14.74 22.31 12.20
CA GLY A 124 15.72 23.16 11.55
C GLY A 124 15.65 24.63 11.97
N ILE A 125 14.44 25.19 12.05
CA ILE A 125 14.21 26.58 12.51
C ILE A 125 14.63 26.75 13.97
N VAL A 126 14.28 25.81 14.86
CA VAL A 126 14.67 25.86 16.28
C VAL A 126 16.18 25.77 16.44
N LEU A 127 16.84 24.92 15.65
CA LEU A 127 18.30 24.68 15.73
C LEU A 127 19.11 25.81 15.08
N MET A 128 18.55 26.51 14.08
CA MET A 128 19.07 27.77 13.53
C MET A 128 18.50 29.02 14.21
N GLY A 129 17.77 28.86 15.32
CA GLY A 129 17.23 29.95 16.11
C GLY A 129 18.32 30.97 16.45
N PRO A 130 17.94 32.25 16.60
CA PRO A 130 18.83 33.39 16.44
C PRO A 130 20.11 33.18 17.24
N ASP A 131 21.23 33.18 16.52
CA ASP A 131 22.57 33.20 17.08
C ASP A 131 22.62 34.46 17.97
N ARG A 132 22.39 34.28 19.28
CA ARG A 132 22.62 35.31 20.30
C ARG A 132 24.14 35.44 20.42
N ASN A 133 24.74 36.02 19.39
CA ASN A 133 26.03 36.67 19.51
C ASN A 133 25.74 38.07 20.04
N ASP A 134 25.73 38.19 21.37
CA ASP A 134 26.34 39.35 22.02
C ASP A 134 27.87 39.24 21.85
#